data_AF-D6D1I5-F1
#
_entry.id   AF-D6D1I5-F1
#
_cell.length_a   1.000
_cell.length_b   1.000
_cell.length_c   1.000
_cell.angle_alpha   90.00
_cell.angle_beta   90.00
_cell.angle_gamma   90.00
#
_symmetry.space_group_name_H-M   'P 1'
#
loop_
_entity.id
_entity.type
_entity.pdbx_description
1 polymer ?
#
loop_
_entity_poly.entity_id
_entity_poly.type
_entity_poly.pdbx_seq_one_letter_code
_entity_poly.pdbx_strand_id
1 'polypeptide(L)'
;MYLFCNHTKCPRRNKCLRFQAAMIVPQSVPHYEAININHVAGNEKECSYFSAYTLTTFALGISHILDDVPHKKAMAIQNSLKSLMGKSMYYRIRNKQRRLHPSEQKQIADVFLEHGIKTKINFDEYIEDYDW
;
A
#
# COMPACT_ATOMS: atom_id res chain seq x y z
N MET A 1 -13.42 -0.70 1.80
CA MET A 1 -14.16 -1.74 1.06
C MET A 1 -13.70 -1.69 -0.39
N TYR A 2 -13.34 -2.84 -0.97
CA TYR A 2 -12.82 -2.89 -2.34
C TYR A 2 -13.95 -3.04 -3.35
N LEU A 3 -14.07 -2.12 -4.30
CA LEU A 3 -15.08 -2.19 -5.35
C LEU A 3 -14.55 -2.95 -6.57
N PHE A 4 -15.27 -3.98 -7.00
CA PHE A 4 -14.97 -4.74 -8.20
C PHE A 4 -15.45 -4.02 -9.46
N CYS A 5 -15.06 -4.48 -10.64
CA CYS A 5 -15.54 -3.94 -11.91
C CYS A 5 -15.87 -5.05 -12.91
N ASN A 6 -17.11 -5.06 -13.40
CA ASN A 6 -17.60 -6.06 -14.35
C ASN A 6 -17.75 -5.51 -15.77
N HIS A 7 -17.13 -4.35 -16.08
CA HIS A 7 -17.22 -3.74 -17.42
C HIS A 7 -16.41 -4.54 -18.44
N THR A 8 -17.03 -5.59 -18.99
CA THR A 8 -16.40 -6.50 -19.95
C THR A 8 -15.98 -5.81 -21.24
N LYS A 9 -16.61 -4.70 -21.65
CA LYS A 9 -16.24 -3.95 -22.86
C LYS A 9 -15.09 -2.96 -22.64
N CYS A 10 -14.60 -2.81 -21.40
CA CYS A 10 -13.50 -1.90 -21.11
C CYS A 10 -12.19 -2.33 -21.81
N PRO A 11 -11.54 -1.45 -22.60
CA PRO A 11 -10.29 -1.79 -23.29
C PRO A 11 -9.12 -2.00 -22.31
N ARG A 12 -9.22 -1.51 -21.07
CA ARG A 12 -8.18 -1.63 -20.04
C ARG A 12 -8.39 -2.83 -19.10
N ARG A 13 -9.42 -3.66 -19.32
CA ARG A 13 -9.83 -4.73 -18.38
C ARG A 13 -8.71 -5.73 -18.02
N ASN A 14 -7.84 -6.06 -18.97
CA ASN A 14 -6.71 -6.98 -18.76
C ASN A 14 -5.57 -6.37 -17.92
N LYS A 15 -5.58 -5.04 -17.76
CA LYS A 15 -4.60 -4.28 -16.96
C LYS A 15 -5.23 -3.69 -15.69
N CYS A 16 -6.49 -4.00 -15.40
CA CYS A 16 -7.25 -3.43 -14.29
C CYS A 16 -7.49 -4.48 -13.20
N LEU A 17 -6.91 -4.30 -12.02
CA LEU A 17 -7.03 -5.22 -10.89
C LEU A 17 -8.51 -5.45 -10.52
N ARG A 18 -9.34 -4.40 -10.53
CA ARG A 18 -10.77 -4.51 -10.17
C ARG A 18 -11.54 -5.47 -11.07
N PHE A 19 -11.17 -5.53 -12.35
CA PHE A 19 -11.78 -6.46 -13.29
C PHE A 19 -11.23 -7.87 -13.11
N GLN A 20 -9.90 -8.01 -13.03
CA GLN A 20 -9.26 -9.32 -12.84
C GLN A 20 -9.72 -9.99 -11.54
N ALA A 21 -9.79 -9.23 -10.47
CA ALA A 21 -10.34 -9.62 -9.18
C ALA A 21 -11.77 -10.18 -9.29
N ALA A 22 -12.63 -9.52 -10.06
CA ALA A 22 -14.02 -9.93 -10.22
C ALA A 22 -14.15 -11.27 -10.94
N MET A 23 -13.22 -11.59 -11.84
CA MET A 23 -13.23 -12.83 -12.61
C MET A 23 -12.79 -14.05 -11.80
N ILE A 24 -12.13 -13.84 -10.65
CA ILE A 24 -11.64 -14.93 -9.78
C ILE A 24 -12.40 -15.03 -8.46
N VAL A 25 -13.49 -14.27 -8.29
CA VAL A 25 -14.34 -14.37 -7.09
C VAL A 25 -14.84 -15.82 -6.96
N PRO A 26 -14.54 -16.52 -5.85
CA PRO A 26 -14.96 -17.91 -5.66
C PRO A 26 -16.49 -18.05 -5.56
N GLN A 27 -17.02 -19.20 -5.97
CA GLN A 27 -18.45 -19.52 -5.82
C GLN A 27 -18.94 -19.49 -4.36
N SER A 28 -18.03 -19.67 -3.40
CA SER A 28 -18.33 -19.57 -1.96
C SER A 28 -18.64 -18.13 -1.50
N VAL A 29 -18.32 -17.12 -2.30
CA VAL A 29 -18.63 -15.71 -2.01
C VAL A 29 -20.03 -15.39 -2.55
N PRO A 30 -21.04 -15.16 -1.68
CA PRO A 30 -22.43 -15.03 -2.12
C PRO A 30 -22.74 -13.69 -2.80
N HIS A 31 -21.99 -12.63 -2.50
CA HIS A 31 -22.15 -11.31 -3.11
C HIS A 31 -20.86 -10.50 -3.01
N TYR A 32 -20.70 -9.52 -3.91
CA TYR A 32 -19.64 -8.51 -3.86
C TYR A 32 -20.16 -7.18 -4.41
N GLU A 33 -19.50 -6.08 -4.05
CA GLU A 33 -19.84 -4.75 -4.53
C GLU A 33 -19.07 -4.40 -5.81
N ALA A 34 -19.77 -3.82 -6.79
CA ALA A 34 -19.18 -3.46 -8.07
C ALA A 34 -19.44 -1.99 -8.42
N ILE A 35 -18.50 -1.41 -9.15
CA ILE A 35 -18.64 -0.08 -9.72
C ILE A 35 -19.79 -0.09 -10.74
N ASN A 36 -20.62 0.96 -10.70
CA ASN A 36 -21.65 1.19 -11.70
C ASN A 36 -21.00 1.39 -13.09
N ILE A 37 -21.20 0.42 -13.99
CA ILE A 37 -20.59 0.43 -15.33
C ILE A 37 -21.01 1.65 -16.13
N ASN A 38 -22.24 2.16 -15.94
CA ASN A 38 -22.72 3.35 -16.65
C ASN A 38 -21.95 4.62 -16.28
N HIS A 39 -21.31 4.65 -15.11
CA HIS A 39 -20.45 5.77 -14.71
C HIS A 39 -19.05 5.69 -15.33
N VAL A 40 -18.59 4.48 -15.71
CA VAL A 40 -17.27 4.25 -16.31
C VAL A 40 -17.33 4.22 -17.84
N ALA A 41 -18.46 3.79 -18.41
CA ALA A 41 -18.66 3.67 -19.85
C ALA A 41 -18.47 5.02 -20.55
N GLY A 42 -17.65 5.04 -21.60
CA GLY A 42 -17.28 6.26 -22.32
C GLY A 42 -16.13 7.06 -21.69
N ASN A 43 -15.71 6.73 -20.45
CA ASN A 43 -14.55 7.32 -19.78
C ASN A 43 -13.51 6.26 -19.39
N GLU A 44 -13.39 5.17 -20.14
CA GLU A 44 -12.51 4.06 -19.79
C GLU A 44 -11.03 4.47 -19.79
N LYS A 45 -10.65 5.47 -20.59
CA LYS A 45 -9.27 5.96 -20.68
C LYS A 45 -8.84 6.77 -19.45
N GLU A 46 -9.71 7.60 -18.90
CA GLU A 46 -9.44 8.44 -17.72
C GLU A 46 -10.23 7.95 -16.49
N CYS A 47 -10.45 6.64 -16.39
CA CYS A 47 -11.23 6.05 -15.33
C CYS A 47 -10.56 6.27 -13.95
N SER A 48 -11.19 7.07 -13.09
CA SER A 48 -10.74 7.35 -11.72
C SER A 48 -10.69 6.12 -10.81
N TYR A 49 -11.41 5.05 -11.19
CA TYR A 49 -11.40 3.78 -10.47
C TYR A 49 -10.33 2.81 -11.00
N PHE A 50 -9.58 3.14 -12.05
CA PHE A 50 -8.55 2.25 -12.56
C PHE A 50 -7.53 1.93 -11.47
N SER A 51 -7.33 0.64 -11.20
CA SER A 51 -6.24 0.13 -10.36
C SER A 51 -5.40 -0.81 -11.22
N ALA A 52 -4.09 -0.62 -11.24
CA ALA A 52 -3.20 -1.39 -12.09
C ALA A 52 -3.16 -2.86 -11.64
N TYR A 53 -3.30 -3.78 -12.60
CA TYR A 53 -3.12 -5.21 -12.35
C TYR A 53 -1.64 -5.57 -12.34
N THR A 54 -0.96 -5.17 -11.27
CA THR A 54 0.47 -5.40 -11.06
C THR A 54 0.72 -5.68 -9.59
N LEU A 55 1.73 -6.51 -9.31
CA LEU A 55 2.18 -6.72 -7.94
C LEU A 55 2.85 -5.45 -7.40
N THR A 56 2.60 -5.18 -6.14
CA THR A 56 3.18 -4.09 -5.36
C THR A 56 4.04 -4.70 -4.25
N THR A 57 5.25 -4.20 -4.08
CA THR A 57 6.16 -4.62 -3.01
C THR A 57 5.83 -3.84 -1.73
N PHE A 58 5.14 -4.49 -0.81
CA PHE A 58 4.90 -3.97 0.54
C PHE A 58 6.05 -4.33 1.47
N ALA A 59 6.26 -3.50 2.49
CA ALA A 59 7.21 -3.79 3.57
C ALA A 59 6.48 -4.19 4.85
N LEU A 60 7.12 -5.02 5.68
CA LEU A 60 6.64 -5.41 7.00
C LEU A 60 7.74 -5.20 8.04
N GLY A 61 7.35 -4.66 9.20
CA GLY A 61 8.26 -4.50 10.31
C GLY A 61 9.22 -3.32 10.15
N ILE A 62 9.47 -2.67 11.28
CA ILE A 62 10.42 -1.56 11.40
C ILE A 62 11.28 -1.73 12.65
N SER A 63 11.51 -2.97 13.07
CA SER A 63 12.19 -3.25 14.34
C SER A 63 13.65 -2.87 14.28
N HIS A 64 14.27 -2.98 13.11
CA HIS A 64 15.70 -2.80 12.89
C HIS A 64 16.08 -1.51 12.14
N ILE A 65 15.11 -0.69 11.74
CA ILE A 65 15.40 0.50 10.91
C ILE A 65 16.22 1.57 11.63
N LEU A 66 16.40 1.47 12.96
CA LEU A 66 17.15 2.42 13.79
C LEU A 66 18.49 1.85 14.31
N ASP A 67 18.83 0.60 14.01
CA ASP A 67 19.95 -0.10 14.67
C ASP A 67 21.30 0.59 14.39
N ASP A 68 21.49 1.09 13.17
CA ASP A 68 22.71 1.80 12.75
C ASP A 68 22.63 3.33 12.97
N VAL A 69 21.56 3.83 13.59
CA VAL A 69 21.34 5.25 13.81
C VAL A 69 21.90 5.68 15.18
N PRO A 70 22.72 6.74 15.27
CA PRO A 70 23.20 7.25 16.55
C PRO A 70 22.06 7.52 17.53
N HIS A 71 22.19 7.05 18.78
CA HIS A 71 21.10 7.03 19.77
C HIS A 71 20.27 8.32 19.87
N LYS A 72 20.93 9.51 19.92
CA LYS A 72 20.22 10.79 19.98
C LYS A 72 19.32 11.03 18.76
N LYS A 73 19.80 10.69 17.56
CA LYS A 73 19.02 10.77 16.32
C LYS A 73 17.94 9.69 16.26
N ALA A 74 18.23 8.47 16.73
CA ALA A 74 17.26 7.38 16.75
C ALA A 74 16.02 7.75 17.58
N MET A 75 16.20 8.38 18.75
CA MET A 75 15.08 8.88 19.55
C MET A 75 14.28 9.97 18.84
N ALA A 76 14.97 10.91 18.16
CA ALA A 76 14.31 11.99 17.42
C ALA A 76 13.49 11.44 16.23
N ILE A 77 14.08 10.55 15.43
CA ILE A 77 13.41 9.86 14.32
C ILE A 77 12.22 9.06 14.84
N GLN A 78 12.38 8.31 15.93
CA GLN A 78 11.29 7.52 16.50
C GLN A 78 10.11 8.41 16.91
N ASN A 79 10.37 9.60 17.47
CA ASN A 79 9.33 10.56 17.81
C ASN A 79 8.67 11.16 16.56
N SER A 80 9.44 11.51 15.53
CA SER A 80 8.90 11.95 14.23
C SER A 80 8.00 10.90 13.59
N LEU A 81 8.42 9.63 13.57
CA LEU A 81 7.62 8.52 13.06
C LEU A 81 6.31 8.36 13.84
N LYS A 82 6.37 8.37 15.18
CA LYS A 82 5.17 8.31 16.03
C LYS A 82 4.24 9.51 15.82
N SER A 83 4.77 10.70 15.54
CA SER A 83 3.98 11.89 15.21
C SER A 83 3.33 11.79 13.83
N LEU A 84 4.04 11.22 12.85
CA LEU A 84 3.56 11.06 11.47
C LEU A 84 2.38 10.10 11.38
N MET A 85 2.48 8.93 12.01
CA MET A 85 1.48 7.84 11.85
C MET A 85 0.61 7.60 13.10
N GLY A 86 0.97 8.20 14.23
CA GLY A 86 0.35 7.92 15.52
C GLY A 86 0.98 6.72 16.25
N LYS A 87 1.01 6.79 17.59
CA LYS A 87 1.68 5.80 18.46
C LYS A 87 1.13 4.37 18.28
N SER A 88 -0.19 4.21 18.19
CA SER A 88 -0.81 2.89 17.99
C SER A 88 -0.38 2.27 16.66
N MET A 89 -0.44 3.05 15.58
CA MET A 89 -0.06 2.58 14.25
C MET A 89 1.42 2.20 14.18
N TYR A 90 2.30 3.01 14.79
CA TYR A 90 3.72 2.71 14.90
C TYR A 90 3.99 1.31 15.44
N TYR A 91 3.35 0.94 16.56
CA TYR A 91 3.56 -0.39 17.14
C TYR A 91 2.93 -1.52 16.33
N ARG A 92 1.81 -1.28 15.64
CA ARG A 92 1.23 -2.27 14.70
C ARG A 92 2.19 -2.55 13.53
N ILE A 93 2.78 -1.51 12.95
CA ILE A 93 3.78 -1.64 11.87
C ILE A 93 5.02 -2.35 12.40
N ARG A 94 5.55 -1.91 13.56
CA ARG A 94 6.73 -2.52 14.19
C ARG A 94 6.54 -4.01 14.45
N ASN A 95 5.37 -4.40 14.95
CA ASN A 95 5.04 -5.78 15.26
C ASN A 95 4.53 -6.57 14.05
N LYS A 96 4.72 -6.08 12.81
CA LYS A 96 4.31 -6.74 11.55
C LYS A 96 2.81 -7.04 11.44
N GLN A 97 1.98 -6.33 12.19
CA GLN A 97 0.51 -6.47 12.15
C GLN A 97 -0.13 -5.65 11.02
N ARG A 98 0.68 -4.87 10.29
CA ARG A 98 0.26 -4.06 9.15
C ARG A 98 1.41 -3.94 8.16
N ARG A 99 1.09 -4.11 6.88
CA ARG A 99 1.98 -3.85 5.74
C ARG A 99 2.07 -2.36 5.41
N LEU A 100 3.24 -1.93 4.96
CA LEU A 100 3.54 -0.57 4.51
C LEU A 100 3.47 -0.50 2.99
N HIS A 101 2.56 0.32 2.47
CA HIS A 101 2.51 0.64 1.05
C HIS A 101 3.79 1.41 0.63
N PRO A 102 4.28 1.30 -0.62
CA PRO A 102 5.46 2.04 -1.10
C PRO A 102 5.46 3.54 -0.80
N SER A 103 4.29 4.19 -0.80
CA SER A 103 4.17 5.60 -0.40
C SER A 103 4.48 5.82 1.09
N GLU A 104 4.01 4.95 1.97
CA GLU A 104 4.35 5.00 3.41
C GLU A 104 5.83 4.68 3.64
N GLN A 105 6.39 3.73 2.88
CA GLN A 105 7.83 3.44 2.92
C GLN A 105 8.66 4.67 2.55
N LYS A 106 8.22 5.42 1.53
CA LYS A 106 8.84 6.68 1.13
C LYS A 106 8.72 7.74 2.23
N GLN A 107 7.55 7.90 2.84
CA GLN A 107 7.38 8.85 3.95
C GLN A 107 8.30 8.54 5.13
N ILE A 108 8.50 7.25 5.46
CA ILE A 108 9.47 6.83 6.47
C ILE A 108 10.89 7.21 6.04
N ALA A 109 11.26 6.99 4.78
CA ALA A 109 12.56 7.39 4.25
C ALA A 109 12.78 8.92 4.30
N ASP A 110 11.76 9.70 4.00
CA ASP A 110 11.81 11.16 4.05
C ASP A 110 12.07 11.66 5.49
N VAL A 111 11.48 11.03 6.51
CA VAL A 111 11.78 11.33 7.92
C VAL A 111 13.26 11.09 8.25
N PHE A 112 13.87 10.01 7.75
CA PHE A 112 15.30 9.76 7.97
C PHE A 112 16.16 10.84 7.29
N LEU A 113 15.79 11.25 6.08
CA LEU A 113 16.48 12.29 5.34
C LEU A 113 16.42 13.64 6.05
N GLU A 114 15.27 14.01 6.64
CA GLU A 114 15.11 15.22 7.46
C GLU A 114 16.07 15.25 8.66
N HIS A 115 16.36 14.08 9.25
CA HIS A 115 17.34 13.93 10.34
C HIS A 115 18.79 13.74 9.83
N GLY A 116 19.02 13.93 8.53
CA GLY A 116 20.33 13.86 7.89
C GLY A 116 20.89 12.44 7.76
N ILE A 117 20.03 11.42 7.77
CA ILE A 117 20.40 10.02 7.50
C ILE A 117 20.10 9.72 6.03
N LYS A 118 21.15 9.51 5.23
CA LYS A 118 21.03 9.25 3.77
C LYS A 118 21.08 7.76 3.41
N THR A 119 21.35 6.90 4.39
CA THR A 119 21.44 5.46 4.18
C THR A 119 20.08 4.92 3.75
N LYS A 120 20.10 3.98 2.80
CA LYS A 120 18.89 3.27 2.38
C LYS A 120 18.30 2.52 3.59
N ILE A 121 17.01 2.72 3.84
CA ILE A 121 16.27 1.98 4.87
C ILE A 121 15.98 0.58 4.36
N ASN A 122 16.34 -0.42 5.16
CA ASN A 122 15.93 -1.81 4.96
C ASN A 122 14.86 -2.14 6.00
N PHE A 123 13.67 -2.50 5.53
CA PHE A 123 12.59 -2.98 6.38
C PHE A 123 12.84 -4.43 6.79
N ASP A 124 12.14 -4.91 7.82
CA ASP A 124 12.39 -6.25 8.35
C ASP A 124 12.09 -7.33 7.28
N GLU A 125 11.01 -7.15 6.52
CA GLU A 125 10.57 -8.08 5.45
C GLU A 125 9.90 -7.33 4.28
N TYR A 126 9.81 -8.00 3.13
CA TYR A 126 9.10 -7.52 1.94
C TYR A 126 8.15 -8.61 1.42
N ILE A 127 6.94 -8.21 1.03
CA ILE A 127 5.92 -9.09 0.45
C ILE A 127 5.40 -8.47 -0.84
N GLU A 128 5.25 -9.30 -1.87
CA GLU A 128 4.56 -8.91 -3.10
C GLU A 128 3.10 -9.32 -3.03
N ASP A 129 2.20 -8.36 -3.23
CA ASP A 129 0.76 -8.59 -3.32
C ASP A 129 0.13 -7.50 -4.21
N TYR A 130 -1.13 -7.69 -4.58
CA TYR A 130 -1.89 -6.65 -5.26
C TYR A 130 -2.30 -5.54 -4.28
N ASP A 131 -2.34 -4.31 -4.78
CA ASP A 131 -2.88 -3.17 -4.06
C ASP A 131 -4.40 -3.13 -4.19
N TRP A 132 -5.04 -3.96 -3.35
CA TRP A 132 -6.50 -4.05 -3.17
C TRP A 132 -7.03 -2.75 -2.54
#